data_AF-A0A0J7JW54-F1
#
_entry.id   AF-A0A0J7JW54-F1
#
_cell.length_a   1.000
_cell.length_b   1.000
_cell.length_c   1.000
_cell.angle_alpha   90.00
_cell.angle_beta   90.00
_cell.angle_gamma   90.00
#
_symmetry.space_group_name_H-M   'P 1'
#
loop_
_entity.id
_entity.type
_entity.pdbx_description
1 polymer ?
#
loop_
_entity_poly.entity_id
_entity_poly.type
_entity_poly.pdbx_seq_one_letter_code
_entity_poly.pdbx_strand_id
1 'polypeptide(L)' 'AVNAIWFSKEAFVAPSYEEQKQIKKYVIFSAVGATIWTAALLAWIITFQTQRALWGDFADAISYIIPTGIP' A
#
# COMPACT_ATOMS: atom_id res chain seq x y z
N ALA A 1 2.82 -2.16 6.24
CA ALA A 1 4.10 -1.47 6.55
C ALA A 1 4.51 -1.62 8.02
N VAL A 2 3.65 -1.27 9.00
CA VAL A 2 3.99 -1.27 10.44
C VAL A 2 4.68 -2.55 10.91
N ASN A 3 4.09 -3.72 10.65
CA ASN A 3 4.66 -5.01 11.05
C ASN A 3 6.07 -5.26 10.46
N ALA A 4 6.26 -4.92 9.19
CA ALA A 4 7.55 -5.09 8.52
C ALA A 4 8.64 -4.16 9.10
N ILE A 5 8.28 -2.94 9.47
CA ILE A 5 9.21 -1.94 10.02
C ILE A 5 9.54 -2.25 11.48
N TRP A 6 8.53 -2.48 12.31
CA TRP A 6 8.67 -2.69 13.75
C TRP A 6 9.50 -3.93 14.07
N PHE A 7 9.23 -5.05 13.39
CA PHE A 7 9.93 -6.32 13.61
C PHE A 7 11.15 -6.52 12.70
N SER A 8 11.57 -5.51 11.93
CA SER A 8 12.75 -5.60 11.06
C SER A 8 14.03 -5.91 11.84
N LYS A 9 14.26 -5.22 12.96
CA LYS A 9 15.43 -5.44 13.83
C LYS A 9 15.43 -6.85 14.39
N GLU A 10 14.27 -7.31 14.81
CA GLU A 10 14.07 -8.64 15.39
C GLU A 10 14.31 -9.76 14.36
N ALA A 11 13.86 -9.55 13.12
CA ALA A 11 13.99 -10.50 12.02
C ALA A 11 15.40 -10.59 11.40
N PHE A 12 16.19 -9.51 11.44
CA PHE A 12 17.44 -9.41 10.67
C PHE A 12 18.69 -9.05 11.49
N VAL A 13 18.55 -8.43 12.67
CA VAL A 13 19.67 -7.89 13.46
C VAL A 13 19.88 -8.66 14.77
N ALA A 14 18.80 -9.16 15.38
CA ALA A 14 18.89 -9.92 16.63
C ALA A 14 19.72 -11.21 16.46
N PRO A 15 20.41 -11.67 17.53
CA PRO A 15 21.07 -12.99 17.54
C PRO A 15 20.09 -14.12 17.20
N SER A 16 20.60 -15.26 16.70
CA SER A 16 19.76 -16.38 16.30
C SER A 16 19.00 -16.97 17.49
N TYR A 17 17.67 -17.09 17.38
CA TYR A 17 16.80 -17.81 18.31
C TYR A 17 15.72 -18.58 17.56
N GLU A 18 15.03 -19.49 18.25
CA GLU A 18 14.14 -20.49 17.66
C GLU A 18 13.02 -19.89 16.79
N GLU A 19 12.31 -18.88 17.28
CA GLU A 19 11.19 -18.26 16.57
C GLU A 19 11.61 -17.26 15.48
N GLN A 20 12.89 -16.87 15.43
CA GLN A 20 13.39 -15.82 14.53
C GLN A 20 13.10 -16.15 13.06
N LYS A 21 13.20 -17.43 12.66
CA LYS A 21 12.90 -17.86 11.29
C LYS A 21 11.43 -17.60 10.90
N GLN A 22 10.51 -17.84 11.82
CA GLN A 22 9.08 -17.62 11.59
C GLN A 22 8.76 -16.12 11.53
N ILE A 23 9.32 -15.33 12.45
CA ILE A 23 9.18 -13.87 12.47
C ILE A 23 9.71 -13.28 11.16
N LYS A 24 10.90 -13.70 10.72
CA LYS A 24 11.52 -13.25 9.46
C LYS A 24 10.63 -13.52 8.25
N LYS A 25 10.02 -14.71 8.16
CA LYS A 25 9.05 -15.05 7.10
C LYS A 25 7.86 -14.08 7.09
N TYR A 26 7.27 -13.80 8.24
CA TYR A 26 6.13 -12.90 8.34
C TYR A 26 6.48 -11.44 8.05
N VAL A 27 7.66 -10.98 8.45
CA VAL A 27 8.18 -9.64 8.13
C VAL A 27 8.35 -9.49 6.61
N ILE A 28 8.93 -10.49 5.94
CA ILE A 28 9.10 -10.48 4.48
C ILE A 28 7.73 -10.48 3.79
N PHE A 29 6.80 -11.34 4.19
CA PHE A 29 5.45 -11.36 3.60
C PHE A 29 4.70 -10.05 3.82
N SER A 30 4.84 -9.45 5.00
CA SER A 30 4.26 -8.13 5.31
C SER A 30 4.85 -7.02 4.43
N ALA A 31 6.16 -7.08 4.15
CA ALA A 31 6.83 -6.13 3.27
C ALA A 31 6.38 -6.29 1.81
N VAL A 32 6.36 -7.53 1.29
CA VAL A 32 5.90 -7.85 -0.06
C VAL A 32 4.44 -7.42 -0.25
N GLY A 33 3.56 -7.79 0.68
CA GLY A 33 2.16 -7.38 0.65
C GLY A 33 2.00 -5.86 0.66
N ALA A 34 2.77 -5.15 1.49
CA ALA A 34 2.74 -3.69 1.53
C ALA A 34 3.21 -3.06 0.20
N THR A 35 4.24 -3.61 -0.44
CA THR A 35 4.71 -3.13 -1.75
C THR A 35 3.67 -3.36 -2.85
N ILE A 36 3.06 -4.54 -2.90
CA ILE A 36 2.02 -4.86 -3.89
C ILE A 36 0.82 -3.92 -3.72
N TRP A 37 0.34 -3.74 -2.48
CA TRP A 37 -0.78 -2.83 -2.22
C TRP A 37 -0.44 -1.37 -2.52
N THR A 38 0.79 -0.94 -2.22
CA THR A 38 1.25 0.41 -2.59
C THR A 38 1.22 0.61 -4.11
N ALA A 39 1.75 -0.35 -4.88
CA ALA A 39 1.75 -0.27 -6.33
C ALA A 39 0.33 -0.26 -6.91
N ALA A 40 -0.56 -1.12 -6.41
CA ALA A 40 -1.96 -1.17 -6.82
C ALA A 40 -2.70 0.14 -6.53
N LEU A 41 -2.49 0.71 -5.33
CA LEU A 41 -3.09 2.00 -4.95
C LEU A 41 -2.54 3.15 -5.79
N LEU A 42 -1.24 3.18 -6.06
CA LEU A 42 -0.65 4.19 -6.94
C LEU A 42 -1.21 4.11 -8.35
N ALA A 43 -1.29 2.90 -8.92
CA ALA A 43 -1.89 2.69 -10.22
C ALA A 43 -3.35 3.18 -10.24
N TRP A 44 -4.14 2.81 -9.23
CA TRP A 44 -5.53 3.27 -9.09
C TRP A 44 -5.64 4.80 -8.99
N ILE A 45 -4.83 5.42 -8.13
CA ILE A 45 -4.82 6.88 -7.95
C ILE A 45 -4.44 7.57 -9.26
N ILE A 46 -3.39 7.13 -9.95
CA ILE A 46 -2.95 7.72 -11.21
C ILE A 46 -4.04 7.58 -12.28
N THR A 47 -4.61 6.39 -12.45
CA THR A 47 -5.71 6.17 -13.39
C THR A 47 -6.90 7.06 -13.07
N PHE A 48 -7.33 7.09 -11.80
CA PHE A 48 -8.46 7.91 -11.39
C PHE A 48 -8.20 9.40 -11.65
N GLN A 49 -7.06 9.94 -11.19
CA GLN A 49 -6.74 11.36 -11.36
C GLN A 49 -6.59 11.77 -12.83
N THR A 50 -6.06 10.90 -13.69
CA THR A 50 -5.88 11.22 -15.12
C THR A 50 -7.14 11.02 -15.96
N GLN A 51 -8.05 10.13 -15.54
CA GLN A 51 -9.25 9.78 -16.31
C GLN A 51 -10.55 10.32 -15.71
N ARG A 52 -10.53 10.90 -14.49
CA ARG A 52 -11.74 11.37 -13.76
C ARG A 52 -12.68 12.17 -14.65
N ALA A 53 -12.16 13.22 -15.30
CA ALA A 53 -12.95 14.11 -16.15
C ALA A 53 -13.55 13.39 -17.37
N LEU A 54 -12.88 12.36 -17.90
CA LEU A 54 -13.36 11.58 -19.03
C LEU A 54 -14.47 10.58 -18.62
N TRP A 55 -14.44 10.12 -17.38
CA TRP A 55 -15.42 9.19 -16.84
C TRP A 55 -16.74 9.85 -16.40
N GLY A 56 -16.77 11.19 -16.29
CA GLY A 56 -17.98 11.98 -16.04
C GLY A 56 -18.75 11.51 -14.80
N ASP A 57 -20.06 11.31 -14.95
CA ASP A 57 -20.99 10.92 -13.88
C ASP A 57 -20.51 9.71 -13.06
N PHE A 58 -19.83 8.74 -13.69
CA PHE A 58 -19.29 7.59 -12.97
C PHE A 58 -18.20 8.02 -11.98
N ALA A 59 -17.27 8.85 -12.43
CA ALA A 59 -16.20 9.35 -11.57
C ALA A 59 -16.73 10.26 -10.47
N ASP A 60 -17.75 11.07 -10.75
CA ASP A 60 -18.40 11.91 -9.74
C ASP A 60 -19.12 11.07 -8.68
N ALA A 61 -19.78 9.97 -9.08
CA ALA A 61 -20.46 9.06 -8.15
C ALA A 61 -19.50 8.33 -7.18
N ILE A 62 -18.27 8.04 -7.61
CA ILE A 62 -17.24 7.41 -6.76
C ILE A 62 -16.26 8.41 -6.15
N SER A 63 -16.42 9.71 -6.45
CA SER A 63 -15.61 10.78 -5.87
C SER A 63 -16.13 11.12 -4.48
N TYR A 64 -15.27 11.00 -3.47
CA TYR A 64 -15.58 11.50 -2.14
C TYR A 64 -15.42 13.03 -2.05
N ILE A 65 -14.48 13.60 -2.80
CA ILE A 65 -14.20 15.04 -2.85
C ILE A 65 -14.22 15.46 -4.31
N ILE A 66 -15.13 16.37 -4.65
CA ILE A 66 -15.26 16.92 -6.00
C ILE A 66 -14.48 18.25 -6.05
N PRO A 67 -13.49 18.39 -6.95
CA PRO A 67 -12.75 19.63 -7.09
C PRO A 67 -13.65 20.72 -7.70
N THR A 68 -13.75 21.88 -7.05
CA THR A 68 -14.65 22.97 -7.46
C THR A 68 -14.19 23.77 -8.67
N GLY A 69 -12.94 23.59 -9.11
CA GLY A 69 -12.31 24.38 -10.19
C GLY A 69 -11.98 23.60 -11.47
N ILE A 70 -12.21 22.29 -11.50
CA ILE A 70 -11.91 21.44 -12.65
C ILE A 70 -13.13 20.53 -12.89
N PRO A 71 -13.79 20.64 -14.06
CA PRO A 71 -14.89 19.73 -14.40
C PRO A 71 -14.45 18.27 -14.30
#